data_AF-A0A4R0XJ63-F1
#
_entry.id   AF-A0A4R0XJ63-F1
#
_cell.length_a   1.000
_cell.length_b   1.000
_cell.length_c   1.000
_cell.angle_alpha   90.00
_cell.angle_beta   90.00
_cell.angle_gamma   90.00
#
_symmetry.space_group_name_H-M   'P 1'
#
loop_
_entity.id
_entity.type
_entity.pdbx_description
1 polymer ?
#
loop_
_entity_poly.entity_id
_entity_poly.type
_entity_poly.pdbx_seq_one_letter_code
_entity_poly.pdbx_strand_id
1 'polypeptide(L)' 'MALINVALPGASEITQMDDADLHKLEGSYENENEIVGWVQYHLKTTGDLVHRSVNMHLKTVPAELAQALIG' A
#
# COMPACT_ATOMS: atom_id res chain seq x y z
N MET A 1 -8.24 -45.65 10.91
CA MET A 1 -7.69 -44.31 10.59
C MET A 1 -6.68 -43.96 11.66
N ALA A 2 -5.40 -43.85 11.31
CA ALA A 2 -4.37 -43.42 12.25
C ALA A 2 -4.27 -41.89 12.19
N LEU A 3 -4.38 -41.23 13.34
CA LEU A 3 -4.16 -39.79 13.45
C LEU A 3 -2.65 -39.55 13.53
N ILE A 4 -2.12 -38.72 12.63
CA ILE A 4 -0.73 -38.29 12.66
C ILE A 4 -0.66 -37.06 13.56
N ASN A 5 0.02 -37.18 14.70
CA ASN A 5 0.32 -36.04 15.56
C ASN A 5 1.46 -35.24 14.92
N VAL A 6 1.14 -34.13 14.27
CA VAL A 6 2.12 -33.18 13.78
C VAL A 6 2.53 -32.28 14.95
N ALA A 7 3.72 -32.49 15.50
CA ALA A 7 4.32 -31.55 16.44
C ALA A 7 4.78 -30.32 15.64
N LEU A 8 4.09 -29.19 15.83
CA LEU A 8 4.53 -27.89 15.30
C LEU A 8 5.57 -27.32 16.28
N PRO A 9 6.86 -27.25 15.92
CA PRO A 9 7.85 -26.56 16.75
C PRO A 9 7.45 -25.08 16.83
N GLY A 10 7.07 -24.61 18.02
CA GLY A 10 6.62 -23.23 18.25
C GLY A 10 5.13 -23.07 18.59
N ALA A 11 4.32 -24.13 18.60
CA ALA A 11 2.87 -24.02 18.86
C ALA A 11 2.46 -23.59 20.30
N SER A 12 3.41 -23.35 21.20
CA SER A 12 3.13 -22.66 22.47
C SER A 12 2.94 -21.16 22.29
N GLU A 13 3.34 -20.63 21.15
CA GLU A 13 3.02 -19.30 20.70
C GLU A 13 2.33 -19.48 19.36
N ILE A 14 1.00 -19.61 19.37
CA ILE A 14 0.24 -18.93 18.32
C ILE A 14 0.67 -17.49 18.49
N THR A 15 1.76 -17.12 17.82
CA THR A 15 2.31 -15.77 17.82
C THR A 15 1.11 -14.94 17.47
N GLN A 16 0.67 -14.17 18.46
CA GLN A 16 -0.32 -13.12 18.39
C GLN A 16 -0.35 -12.71 16.93
N MET A 17 -1.43 -13.05 16.20
CA MET A 17 -1.55 -12.62 14.81
C MET A 17 -1.38 -11.12 14.93
N ASP A 18 -0.17 -10.64 14.59
CA ASP A 18 0.24 -9.28 14.87
C ASP A 18 -0.74 -8.52 13.99
N ASP A 19 -1.81 -8.01 14.61
CA ASP A 19 -2.81 -7.21 13.93
C ASP A 19 -1.98 -6.07 13.38
N ALA A 20 -1.58 -6.19 12.11
CA ALA A 20 -0.44 -5.47 11.58
C ALA A 20 -0.70 -4.00 11.85
N ASP A 21 -0.02 -3.45 12.85
CA ASP A 21 -0.38 -2.15 13.38
C ASP A 21 0.22 -1.15 12.40
N LEU A 22 -0.55 -0.84 11.36
CA LEU A 22 -0.11 -0.06 10.22
C LEU A 22 -0.24 1.42 10.56
N HIS A 23 0.86 2.15 10.43
CA HIS A 23 0.82 3.60 10.44
C HIS A 23 0.41 4.10 9.06
N LYS A 24 -0.78 4.71 8.98
CA LYS A 24 -1.26 5.38 7.78
C LYS A 24 -0.67 6.79 7.71
N LEU A 25 0.02 7.08 6.61
CA LEU A 25 0.49 8.41 6.25
C LEU A 25 -0.24 8.86 4.98
N GLU A 26 -0.68 10.11 4.94
CA GLU A 26 -1.30 10.68 3.76
C GLU A 26 -0.69 12.04 3.42
N GLY A 27 -0.75 12.39 2.15
CA GLY A 27 -0.25 13.65 1.66
C GLY A 27 -0.89 14.03 0.35
N SER A 28 -0.78 15.31 0.04
CA SER A 28 -1.26 15.87 -1.22
C SER A 28 -0.27 16.90 -1.73
N TYR A 29 -0.19 17.01 -3.04
CA TYR A 29 0.61 17.98 -3.75
C TYR A 29 -0.24 18.56 -4.87
N GLU A 30 -0.22 19.87 -5.01
CA GLU A 30 -0.94 20.58 -6.06
C GLU A 30 -0.01 21.61 -6.69
N ASN A 31 0.02 21.63 -8.02
CA ASN A 31 0.68 22.67 -8.79
C ASN A 31 -0.25 23.14 -9.93
N GLU A 32 0.30 23.92 -10.86
CA GLU A 32 -0.46 24.46 -11.99
C GLU A 32 -0.99 23.38 -12.95
N ASN A 33 -0.37 22.21 -12.99
CA ASN A 33 -0.64 21.15 -13.96
C ASN A 33 -1.41 19.96 -13.36
N GLU A 34 -1.25 19.68 -12.07
CA GLU A 34 -1.80 18.47 -11.46
C GLU A 34 -2.18 18.64 -9.99
N ILE A 35 -3.07 17.75 -9.56
CA ILE A 35 -3.42 17.50 -8.16
C ILE A 35 -3.11 16.04 -7.90
N VAL A 36 -2.25 15.77 -6.93
CA VAL A 36 -1.84 14.42 -6.54
C VAL A 36 -2.14 14.23 -5.06
N GLY A 37 -2.83 13.16 -4.73
CA GLY A 37 -3.00 12.67 -3.35
C GLY A 37 -2.42 11.28 -3.22
N TRP A 38 -1.90 10.93 -2.04
CA TRP A 38 -1.44 9.58 -1.76
C TRP A 38 -1.72 9.15 -0.34
N VAL A 39 -1.78 7.83 -0.17
CA VAL A 39 -1.83 7.16 1.13
C VAL A 39 -0.75 6.09 1.15
N GLN A 40 -0.05 5.98 2.28
CA GLN A 40 1.01 5.02 2.53
C GLN A 40 0.71 4.30 3.86
N TYR A 41 0.94 2.99 3.89
CA TYR A 41 0.81 2.17 5.10
C TYR A 41 2.16 1.54 5.41
N HIS A 42 2.64 1.80 6.63
CA HIS A 42 3.92 1.32 7.13
C HIS A 42 3.74 0.41 8.34
N LEU A 43 4.57 -0.62 8.47
CA LEU A 43 4.66 -1.38 9.73
C LEU A 43 5.16 -0.45 10.84
N LYS A 44 4.43 -0.32 11.95
CA LYS A 44 4.90 0.53 13.06
C LYS A 44 6.18 0.03 13.71
N THR A 45 6.41 -1.29 13.69
CA THR A 45 7.55 -1.92 14.37
C THR A 45 8.87 -1.68 13.62
N THR A 46 8.86 -1.79 12.29
CA THR A 46 10.07 -1.66 11.46
C THR A 46 10.12 -0.36 10.66
N GLY A 47 8.98 0.30 10.44
CA GLY A 47 8.83 1.44 9.55
C GLY A 47 8.72 1.07 8.06
N ASP A 48 8.75 -0.23 7.72
CA ASP A 48 8.75 -0.68 6.33
C ASP A 48 7.44 -0.31 5.62
N LEU A 49 7.55 0.21 4.39
CA LEU A 49 6.41 0.51 3.55
C LEU A 49 5.79 -0.80 3.02
N VAL A 50 4.54 -1.07 3.40
CA VAL A 50 3.81 -2.26 2.97
C VAL A 50 2.96 -1.96 1.74
N HIS A 51 2.33 -0.79 1.71
CA HIS A 51 1.42 -0.43 0.63
C HIS A 51 1.39 1.09 0.40
N ARG A 52 1.36 1.49 -0.88
CA ARG A 52 1.14 2.88 -1.29
C ARG A 52 0.09 2.93 -2.40
N SER A 53 -0.90 3.79 -2.22
CA SER A 53 -1.87 4.16 -3.24
C SER A 53 -1.70 5.64 -3.60
N VAL A 54 -1.81 5.97 -4.88
CA VAL A 54 -1.70 7.34 -5.40
C VAL A 54 -2.91 7.60 -6.30
N ASN A 55 -3.54 8.75 -6.11
CA ASN A 55 -4.58 9.27 -6.98
C ASN A 55 -4.10 10.60 -7.56
N MET A 56 -4.15 10.73 -8.88
CA MET A 56 -3.64 11.89 -9.60
C MET A 56 -4.69 12.38 -10.58
N HIS A 57 -4.86 13.69 -10.61
CA HIS A 57 -5.72 14.40 -11.53
C HIS A 57 -4.91 15.45 -12.30
N LEU A 58 -4.79 15.25 -13.60
CA LEU A 58 -4.19 16.22 -14.52
C LEU A 58 -5.20 17.33 -14.82
N LYS A 59 -4.82 18.58 -14.54
CA LYS A 59 -5.60 19.78 -14.88
C LYS A 59 -5.54 20.09 -16.37
N THR A 60 -4.43 19.74 -17.00
CA THR A 60 -4.20 19.91 -18.43
C THR A 60 -3.72 18.59 -19.02
N VAL A 61 -4.18 18.26 -20.23
CA VAL A 61 -3.69 17.09 -20.95
C VAL A 61 -2.34 17.47 -21.57
N PRO A 62 -1.23 16.80 -21.23
CA PRO A 62 0.04 17.01 -21.90
C PRO A 62 -0.14 16.80 -23.40
N ALA A 63 0.44 17.69 -24.23
CA ALA A 63 0.31 17.63 -25.69
C ALA A 63 0.76 16.28 -26.27
N GLU A 64 1.66 15.57 -25.59
CA GLU A 64 2.13 14.23 -25.94
C GLU A 64 1.09 13.13 -25.68
N LEU A 65 0.25 13.27 -24.65
CA LEU A 65 -0.87 12.33 -24.37
C LEU A 65 -2.09 12.63 -25.25
N ALA A 66 -2.25 13.87 -25.72
CA ALA A 66 -3.34 14.26 -26.61
C ALA A 66 -3.26 13.53 -27.97
N GLN A 67 -2.07 13.19 -28.46
CA GLN A 67 -1.90 12.44 -29.71
C GLN A 67 -2.38 10.98 -29.60
N ALA A 68 -2.33 10.39 -28.41
CA ALA A 68 -2.78 9.02 -28.16
C ALA A 68 -4.31 8.88 -28.01
N LEU A 69 -5.03 9.99 -27.82
CA LEU A 69 -6.50 10.02 -27.65
C LEU A 69 -7.27 10.27 -28.96
N ILE A 70 -6.58 10.60 -30.05
CA ILE A 70 -7.17 10.84 -31.38
C ILE A 70 -6.81 9.67 -32.34
N GLY A 71 -6.41 8.51 -31.79
CA GLY A 71 -6.16 7.26 -32.52
C GLY A 71 -7.37 6.33 -32.53
#